data_AF-A0A2H6ENX9-F1
#
_entry.id   AF-A0A2H6ENX9-F1
#
_cell.length_a   1.000
_cell.length_b   1.000
_cell.length_c   1.000
_cell.angle_alpha   90.00
_cell.angle_beta   90.00
_cell.angle_gamma   90.00
#
_symmetry.space_group_name_H-M   'P 1'
#
loop_
_entity.id
_entity.type
_entity.pdbx_description
1 polymer ?
#
loop_
_entity_poly.entity_id
_entity_poly.type
_entity_poly.pdbx_seq_one_letter_code
_entity_poly.pdbx_strand_id
1 'polypeptide(L)'
;MVFWNKKNSVKIEMVHKQNTENKDIIEFWFKLNKDILGLTVNINSLNQKDKIKPLPDTIYYQNKWYLLAGYENVKVKQKWKFTFKGFKKENNEEFKSVINYKI
;
A
#
# COMPACT_ATOMS: atom_id res chain seq x y z
N MET A 1 0.86 24.01 7.07
CA MET A 1 2.14 24.40 6.47
C MET A 1 2.66 23.21 5.67
N VAL A 2 2.70 23.29 4.34
CA VAL A 2 3.09 22.16 3.47
C VAL A 2 4.40 22.52 2.80
N PHE A 3 5.48 21.82 3.17
CA PHE A 3 6.75 21.90 2.48
C PHE A 3 6.65 21.12 1.16
N TRP A 4 6.82 21.82 0.05
CA TRP A 4 7.06 21.20 -1.25
C TRP A 4 8.56 21.17 -1.53
N ASN A 5 9.13 19.97 -1.57
CA ASN A 5 10.19 19.68 -2.54
C ASN A 5 10.26 18.18 -2.82
N LYS A 6 9.89 17.79 -4.05
CA LYS A 6 10.35 16.63 -4.86
C LYS A 6 9.28 16.25 -5.89
N LYS A 7 9.44 16.76 -7.13
CA LYS A 7 8.65 16.37 -8.31
C LYS A 7 8.74 14.87 -8.67
N ASN A 8 9.63 14.11 -8.04
CA ASN A 8 9.92 12.69 -8.34
C ASN A 8 9.60 11.70 -7.21
N SER A 9 8.82 12.07 -6.19
CA SER A 9 8.44 11.10 -5.15
C SER A 9 7.27 10.21 -5.60
N VAL A 10 7.38 8.92 -5.30
CA VAL A 10 6.26 7.97 -5.43
C VAL A 10 5.23 8.33 -4.37
N LYS A 11 4.03 8.71 -4.82
CA LYS A 11 2.85 8.93 -3.97
C LYS A 11 1.99 7.68 -4.02
N ILE A 12 1.47 7.33 -2.85
CA ILE A 12 0.62 6.16 -2.66
C ILE A 12 -0.66 6.65 -2.00
N GLU A 13 -1.77 6.41 -2.66
CA GLU A 13 -3.11 6.60 -2.10
C GLU A 13 -3.59 5.25 -1.56
N MET A 14 -4.28 5.28 -0.41
CA MET A 14 -4.84 4.08 0.21
C MET A 14 -6.28 4.33 0.65
N VAL A 15 -7.10 3.31 0.46
CA VAL A 15 -8.47 3.25 0.98
C VAL A 15 -8.71 1.90 1.63
N HIS A 16 -9.71 1.83 2.48
CA HIS A 16 -10.25 0.56 2.95
C HIS A 16 -11.70 0.43 2.50
N LYS A 17 -12.14 -0.82 2.28
CA LYS A 17 -13.52 -1.16 1.96
C LYS A 17 -13.92 -2.40 2.74
N GLN A 18 -15.18 -2.47 3.15
CA GLN A 18 -15.75 -3.70 3.67
C GLN A 18 -16.03 -4.62 2.48
N ASN A 19 -15.61 -5.88 2.57
CA ASN A 19 -15.89 -6.86 1.52
C ASN A 19 -17.40 -7.11 1.42
N THR A 20 -17.91 -7.23 0.19
CA THR A 20 -19.34 -7.33 -0.11
C THR A 20 -19.93 -8.70 0.17
N GLU A 21 -19.12 -9.75 0.10
CA GLU A 21 -19.53 -11.15 0.31
C GLU A 21 -19.34 -11.55 1.78
N ASN A 22 -18.26 -11.11 2.41
CA ASN A 22 -17.98 -11.32 3.82
C ASN A 22 -17.75 -10.00 4.56
N LYS A 23 -18.79 -9.55 5.29
CA LYS A 23 -18.78 -8.27 6.02
C LYS A 23 -17.74 -8.20 7.14
N ASP A 24 -17.18 -9.32 7.58
CA ASP A 24 -16.16 -9.33 8.63
C ASP A 24 -14.75 -9.03 8.09
N ILE A 25 -14.59 -8.96 6.77
CA ILE A 25 -13.32 -8.64 6.10
C ILE A 25 -13.27 -7.16 5.73
N ILE A 26 -12.21 -6.49 6.19
CA ILE A 26 -11.81 -5.17 5.70
C ILE A 26 -10.66 -5.35 4.72
N GLU A 27 -10.86 -4.86 3.50
CA GLU A 27 -9.89 -4.87 2.42
C GLU A 27 -9.15 -3.54 2.38
N PHE A 28 -7.83 -3.60 2.28
CA PHE A 28 -6.98 -2.46 2.00
C PHE A 28 -6.64 -2.42 0.52
N TRP A 29 -6.89 -1.29 -0.10
CA TRP A 29 -6.59 -1.04 -1.51
C TRP A 29 -5.60 0.11 -1.62
N PHE A 30 -4.75 0.07 -2.64
CA PHE A 30 -3.79 1.14 -2.91
C PHE A 30 -3.74 1.50 -4.39
N LYS A 31 -3.31 2.73 -4.66
CA LYS A 31 -3.07 3.29 -5.99
C LYS A 31 -1.77 4.09 -5.97
N LEU A 32 -0.99 3.97 -7.03
CA LEU A 32 0.31 4.62 -7.18
C LEU A 32 0.24 5.73 -8.23
N ASN A 33 1.04 6.78 -8.10
CA ASN A 33 1.18 7.81 -9.14
C ASN A 33 2.28 7.52 -10.18
N LYS A 34 2.96 6.38 -10.06
CA LYS A 34 4.09 5.96 -10.90
C LYS A 34 4.03 4.44 -11.11
N ASP A 35 4.53 3.98 -12.25
CA ASP A 35 4.68 2.55 -12.55
C ASP A 35 5.80 1.96 -11.68
N ILE A 36 5.48 0.89 -10.94
CA ILE A 36 6.39 0.26 -9.99
C ILE A 36 6.60 -1.22 -10.31
N LEU A 37 7.86 -1.65 -10.24
CA LEU A 37 8.32 -3.03 -10.29
C LEU A 37 8.70 -3.55 -8.90
N GLY A 38 8.52 -4.85 -8.68
CA GLY A 38 9.06 -5.52 -7.50
C GLY A 38 8.49 -5.00 -6.17
N LEU A 39 7.21 -4.59 -6.15
CA LEU A 39 6.58 -4.03 -4.96
C LEU A 39 6.53 -5.05 -3.81
N THR A 40 7.17 -4.69 -2.69
CA THR A 40 7.07 -5.38 -1.41
C THR A 40 6.33 -4.48 -0.44
N VAL A 41 5.40 -5.05 0.34
CA VAL A 41 4.69 -4.29 1.37
C VAL A 41 4.78 -5.03 2.69
N ASN A 42 5.36 -4.37 3.70
CA ASN A 42 5.31 -4.86 5.08
C ASN A 42 4.16 -4.17 5.79
N ILE A 43 3.30 -4.97 6.42
CA ILE A 43 2.08 -4.54 7.09
C ILE A 43 2.24 -4.82 8.57
N ASN A 44 1.96 -3.83 9.40
CA ASN A 44 2.06 -3.95 10.84
C ASN A 44 0.90 -3.22 11.51
N SER A 45 0.15 -3.94 12.33
CA SER A 45 -0.79 -3.40 13.30
C SER A 45 -0.53 -4.06 14.66
N LEU A 46 -1.19 -3.59 15.72
CA LEU A 46 -0.96 -4.09 17.08
C LEU A 46 -0.99 -5.63 17.18
N ASN A 47 -1.89 -6.27 16.43
CA ASN A 47 -2.12 -7.72 16.51
C ASN A 47 -1.78 -8.47 15.21
N GLN A 48 -1.28 -7.78 14.18
CA GLN A 48 -1.06 -8.41 12.87
C GLN A 48 0.25 -7.91 12.26
N LYS A 49 1.06 -8.86 11.79
CA LYS A 49 2.29 -8.59 11.05
C LYS A 49 2.27 -9.46 9.81
N ASP A 50 2.43 -8.82 8.67
CA ASP A 50 2.38 -9.50 7.39
C ASP A 50 3.36 -8.88 6.41
N LYS A 51 3.71 -9.63 5.38
CA LYS A 51 4.63 -9.22 4.33
C LYS A 51 4.16 -9.76 2.99
N ILE A 52 3.70 -8.85 2.14
CA ILE A 52 3.41 -9.12 0.75
C ILE A 52 4.71 -9.04 -0.02
N LYS A 53 5.07 -10.18 -0.63
CA LYS A 53 6.26 -10.31 -1.47
C LYS A 53 5.92 -9.91 -2.91
N PRO A 54 6.92 -9.40 -3.65
CA PRO A 54 6.72 -9.12 -5.07
C PRO A 54 6.51 -10.43 -5.81
N LEU A 55 5.52 -10.44 -6.69
CA LEU A 55 5.46 -11.43 -7.77
C LEU A 55 6.55 -11.07 -8.79
N PRO A 56 7.34 -12.05 -9.26
CA PRO A 56 8.32 -11.84 -10.33
C PRO A 56 7.68 -11.10 -11.50
N ASP A 57 8.39 -10.12 -12.06
CA ASP A 57 8.01 -9.39 -13.27
C ASP A 57 6.66 -8.63 -13.21
N THR A 58 6.05 -8.51 -12.03
CA THR A 58 4.78 -7.80 -11.89
C THR A 58 4.99 -6.29 -11.86
N ILE A 59 4.32 -5.60 -12.78
CA ILE A 59 4.25 -4.14 -12.85
C ILE A 59 2.94 -3.67 -12.22
N TYR A 60 3.05 -2.82 -11.21
CA TYR A 60 1.95 -2.04 -10.67
C TYR A 60 1.88 -0.73 -11.44
N TYR A 61 0.91 -0.64 -12.35
CA TYR A 61 0.72 0.52 -13.20
C TYR A 61 0.14 1.69 -12.41
N GLN A 62 0.61 2.88 -12.74
CA GLN A 62 0.11 4.11 -12.16
C GLN A 62 -1.41 4.26 -12.36
N ASN A 63 -2.04 4.95 -11.42
CA ASN A 63 -3.46 5.29 -11.40
C ASN A 63 -4.44 4.10 -11.44
N LYS A 64 -3.97 2.87 -11.23
CA LYS A 64 -4.81 1.68 -11.03
C LYS A 64 -4.91 1.32 -9.55
N TRP A 65 -6.11 0.89 -9.13
CA TRP A 65 -6.34 0.37 -7.79
C TRP A 65 -5.99 -1.11 -7.74
N TYR A 66 -5.24 -1.49 -6.71
CA TYR A 66 -4.82 -2.86 -6.44
C TYR A 66 -5.26 -3.25 -5.03
N LEU A 67 -5.81 -4.46 -4.89
CA LEU A 67 -6.07 -5.05 -3.59
C LEU A 67 -4.72 -5.38 -2.97
N LEU A 68 -4.48 -4.86 -1.76
CA LEU A 68 -3.28 -5.16 -0.99
C LEU A 68 -3.48 -6.45 -0.21
N ALA A 69 -4.47 -6.44 0.69
CA ALA A 69 -4.82 -7.55 1.57
C ALA A 69 -6.21 -7.34 2.16
N GLY A 70 -6.87 -8.44 2.50
CA GLY A 70 -8.07 -8.45 3.34
C GLY A 70 -7.74 -9.01 4.72
N TYR A 71 -8.26 -8.38 5.76
CA TYR A 71 -8.09 -8.84 7.13
C TYR A 71 -9.45 -8.94 7.83
N GLU A 72 -9.62 -10.02 8.60
CA GLU A 72 -10.73 -10.19 9.51
C GLU A 72 -10.49 -9.49 10.85
N ASN A 73 -11.56 -9.27 11.62
CA ASN A 73 -11.51 -8.76 12.99
C ASN A 73 -10.82 -7.39 13.12
N VAL A 74 -10.91 -6.55 12.09
CA VAL A 74 -10.33 -5.21 12.07
C VAL A 74 -11.20 -4.26 12.88
N LYS A 75 -10.62 -3.64 13.92
CA LYS A 75 -11.36 -2.77 14.84
C LYS A 75 -11.33 -1.31 14.37
N VAL A 76 -12.42 -0.59 14.64
CA VAL A 76 -12.49 0.86 14.48
C VAL A 76 -11.41 1.53 15.33
N LYS A 77 -10.74 2.56 14.81
CA LYS A 77 -9.57 3.24 15.38
C LYS A 77 -8.28 2.42 15.42
N GLN A 78 -8.25 1.20 14.89
CA GLN A 78 -7.01 0.41 14.79
C GLN A 78 -6.02 1.13 13.89
N LYS A 79 -4.77 1.21 14.37
CA LYS A 79 -3.66 1.83 13.64
C LYS A 79 -2.92 0.77 12.85
N TRP A 80 -2.60 1.12 11.62
CA TRP A 80 -1.88 0.30 10.67
C TRP A 80 -0.67 1.07 10.14
N LYS A 81 0.40 0.34 9.89
CA LYS A 81 1.62 0.86 9.28
C LYS A 81 1.95 -0.01 8.08
N PHE A 82 1.89 0.62 6.91
CA PHE A 82 2.24 0.00 5.64
C PHE A 82 3.58 0.56 5.17
N THR A 83 4.55 -0.30 4.93
CA THR A 83 5.86 0.08 4.40
C THR A 83 6.03 -0.51 3.01
N PHE A 84 5.85 0.33 2.00
CA PHE A 84 6.02 0.00 0.59
C PHE A 84 7.49 0.18 0.19
N LYS A 85 8.00 -0.78 -0.57
CA LYS A 85 9.31 -0.73 -1.22
C LYS A 85 9.22 -1.28 -2.62
N GLY A 86 9.97 -0.74 -3.56
CA GLY A 86 10.05 -1.27 -4.93
C GLY A 86 10.91 -0.36 -5.79
N PHE A 87 10.83 -0.57 -7.10
CA PHE A 87 11.62 0.17 -8.08
C PHE A 87 10.71 0.89 -9.06
N LYS A 88 10.99 2.15 -9.36
CA LYS A 88 10.28 2.87 -10.42
C LYS A 88 10.63 2.24 -11.76
N LYS A 89 9.63 1.95 -12.58
CA LYS A 89 9.84 1.34 -13.91
C LYS A 89 10.64 2.24 -14.86
N GLU A 90 10.49 3.56 -14.75
CA GLU A 90 11.08 4.54 -15.68
C GLU A 90 12.61 4.64 -15.59
N ASN A 91 13.19 4.44 -14.40
CA ASN A 91 14.61 4.68 -14.14
C ASN A 91 15.24 3.66 -13.17
N ASN A 92 14.50 2.62 -12.79
CA ASN A 92 14.90 1.59 -11.82
C ASN A 92 15.35 2.14 -10.45
N GLU A 93 14.93 3.37 -10.10
CA GLU A 93 15.25 3.97 -8.81
C GLU A 93 14.42 3.30 -7.70
N GLU A 94 15.10 2.86 -6.63
CA GLU A 94 14.41 2.33 -5.47
C GLU A 94 13.60 3.44 -4.78
N PHE A 95 12.38 3.10 -4.35
CA PHE A 95 11.63 3.95 -3.44
C PHE A 95 11.23 3.17 -2.19
N LYS A 96 11.04 3.92 -1.12
CA LYS A 96 10.45 3.46 0.12
C LYS A 96 9.44 4.49 0.59
N SER A 97 8.22 4.04 0.88
CA SER A 97 7.17 4.89 1.44
C SER A 97 6.54 4.22 2.65
N VAL A 98 6.22 5.03 3.66
CA VAL A 98 5.58 4.57 4.90
C VAL A 98 4.27 5.30 5.04
N ILE A 99 3.18 4.55 5.12
CA ILE A 99 1.84 5.07 5.37
C ILE A 99 1.39 4.60 6.73
N ASN A 100 1.12 5.56 7.62
CA ASN A 100 0.39 5.30 8.85
C ASN A 100 -1.08 5.55 8.55
N TYR A 101 -1.91 4.53 8.75
CA TYR A 101 -3.32 4.55 8.42
C TYR A 101 -4.13 4.25 9.67
N LYS A 102 -5.32 4.85 9.77
CA LYS A 102 -6.26 4.62 10.86
C LYS A 102 -7.63 4.42 10.23
N ILE A 103 -8.26 3.30 10.58
CA ILE A 103 -9.67 3.04 10.26
C ILE A 103 -10.56 3.79 11.24
#